data_AF-A0A101QUZ6-F1
#
_entry.id   AF-A0A101QUZ6-F1
#
_cell.length_a   1.000
_cell.length_b   1.000
_cell.length_c   1.000
_cell.angle_alpha   90.00
_cell.angle_beta   90.00
_cell.angle_gamma   90.00
#
_symmetry.space_group_name_H-M   'P 1'
#
loop_
_entity.id
_entity.type
_entity.pdbx_description
1 polymer ?
#
loop_
_entity_poly.entity_id
_entity_poly.type
_entity_poly.pdbx_seq_one_letter_code
_entity_poly.pdbx_strand_id
1 'polypeptide(L)'
;MGRYDRTRDEVHDRSPAPARSAHRTPHPALLRDDRLRTLPRGTLITPDGTRIAYRTDLSPRGPAGPPVLLLDGPTGHAGDWDDLTARLCEDGHRVVRYEARRDERATEEMRGAAAATADAAALLRHLGLAPAVLVARSEAGRTARQLAQTAPHLVLSLILLDEPPGACRNDDAHDTHPTLALRADQATPHDPHTLHEAIGEFLRRTGATRKDAAHA
;
A
#
# COMPACT_ATOMS: atom_id res chain seq x y z
N MET A 1 -65.93 -21.02 47.82
CA MET A 1 -66.28 -20.34 46.55
C MET A 1 -65.22 -19.26 46.34
N GLY A 2 -64.00 -19.60 45.89
CA GLY A 2 -63.63 -19.80 44.49
C GLY A 2 -63.49 -18.41 43.83
N ARG A 3 -62.31 -17.91 43.44
CA ARG A 3 -61.34 -18.54 42.53
C ARG A 3 -59.91 -18.06 42.78
N TYR A 4 -59.01 -18.96 42.41
CA TYR A 4 -57.57 -18.83 42.31
C TYR A 4 -57.15 -17.73 41.33
N ASP A 5 -56.14 -16.95 41.71
CA ASP A 5 -55.27 -16.24 40.77
C ASP A 5 -54.00 -17.08 40.59
N ARG A 6 -53.85 -17.66 39.41
CA ARG A 6 -52.67 -18.43 39.02
C ARG A 6 -52.53 -18.34 37.50
N THR A 7 -51.63 -17.49 37.05
CA THR A 7 -50.78 -17.65 35.85
C THR A 7 -49.84 -16.44 35.81
N ARG A 8 -48.58 -16.50 35.44
CA ARG A 8 -47.60 -17.54 35.11
C ARG A 8 -46.32 -16.74 34.79
N ASP A 9 -45.17 -17.35 35.03
CA ASP A 9 -43.84 -17.01 34.54
C ASP A 9 -43.71 -15.82 33.57
N GLU A 10 -42.94 -14.80 33.94
CA GLU A 10 -42.10 -14.12 32.95
C GLU A 10 -40.63 -14.21 33.36
N VAL A 11 -39.98 -15.06 32.57
CA VAL A 11 -38.58 -15.40 32.53
C VAL A 11 -37.76 -14.19 32.12
N HIS A 12 -36.54 -14.13 32.65
CA HIS A 12 -35.46 -13.25 32.24
C HIS A 12 -35.41 -13.00 30.72
N ASP A 13 -35.69 -11.77 30.27
CA ASP A 13 -35.20 -11.30 28.98
C ASP A 13 -33.92 -10.47 29.18
N ARG A 14 -32.80 -11.18 29.30
CA ARG A 14 -31.48 -10.60 29.03
C ARG A 14 -31.35 -10.55 27.51
N SER A 15 -31.66 -9.41 26.91
CA SER A 15 -31.35 -9.14 25.50
C SER A 15 -29.86 -9.41 25.23
N PRO A 16 -29.50 -10.35 24.34
CA PRO A 16 -28.13 -10.51 23.90
C PRO A 16 -27.80 -9.49 22.81
N ALA A 17 -26.61 -8.89 22.93
CA ALA A 17 -26.02 -8.00 21.94
C ALA A 17 -26.04 -8.62 20.53
N PRO A 18 -26.20 -7.81 19.45
CA PRO A 18 -26.23 -8.36 18.11
C PRO A 18 -24.87 -8.99 17.76
N ALA A 19 -24.89 -10.31 17.57
CA ALA A 19 -23.79 -11.04 16.96
C ALA A 19 -23.57 -10.47 15.55
N ARG A 20 -22.45 -9.76 15.36
CA ARG A 20 -21.91 -9.45 14.04
C ARG A 20 -21.56 -10.78 13.37
N SER A 21 -22.52 -11.35 12.66
CA SER A 21 -22.27 -12.34 11.62
C SER A 21 -21.55 -11.64 10.48
N ALA A 22 -20.24 -11.45 10.64
CA ALA A 22 -19.37 -11.19 9.50
C ALA A 22 -19.39 -12.47 8.66
N HIS A 23 -20.14 -12.43 7.57
CA HIS A 23 -19.98 -13.39 6.48
C HIS A 23 -18.51 -13.33 6.04
N ARG A 24 -17.70 -14.25 6.57
CA ARG A 24 -16.35 -14.49 6.09
C ARG A 24 -16.49 -15.20 4.76
N THR A 25 -16.61 -14.42 3.70
CA THR A 25 -16.51 -14.95 2.34
C THR A 25 -15.16 -15.66 2.25
N PRO A 26 -15.12 -16.95 1.89
CA PRO A 26 -13.85 -17.61 1.66
C PRO A 26 -13.13 -16.87 0.54
N HIS A 27 -11.89 -16.44 0.80
CA HIS A 27 -11.02 -15.91 -0.24
C HIS A 27 -10.96 -16.94 -1.38
N PRO A 28 -11.22 -16.54 -2.64
CA PRO A 28 -10.94 -17.42 -3.76
C PRO A 28 -9.47 -17.79 -3.68
N ALA A 29 -9.18 -19.09 -3.75
CA ALA A 29 -7.83 -19.60 -3.88
C ALA A 29 -7.15 -18.82 -4.99
N LEU A 30 -5.99 -18.23 -4.67
CA LEU A 30 -5.13 -17.47 -5.58
C LEU A 30 -5.08 -18.21 -6.91
N LEU A 31 -5.81 -17.71 -7.91
CA LEU A 31 -5.63 -18.14 -9.27
C LEU A 31 -4.16 -17.84 -9.55
N ARG A 32 -3.36 -18.89 -9.81
CA ARG A 32 -1.97 -18.71 -10.19
C ARG A 32 -1.99 -17.94 -11.49
N ASP A 33 -1.74 -16.65 -11.40
CA ASP A 33 -1.49 -15.85 -12.58
C ASP A 33 -0.10 -16.23 -13.06
N ASP A 34 -0.02 -17.04 -14.13
CA ASP A 34 1.23 -17.49 -14.74
C ASP A 34 2.07 -16.30 -15.26
N ARG A 35 1.51 -15.09 -15.30
CA ARG A 35 2.20 -13.83 -15.61
C ARG A 35 3.08 -13.34 -14.47
N LEU A 36 2.87 -13.82 -13.25
CA LEU A 36 3.54 -13.35 -12.05
C LEU A 36 4.35 -14.44 -11.37
N ARG A 37 5.59 -14.10 -11.02
CA ARG A 37 6.35 -14.81 -10.01
C ARG A 37 6.24 -14.05 -8.69
N THR A 38 5.31 -14.48 -7.84
CA THR A 38 5.24 -14.04 -6.45
C THR A 38 6.30 -14.75 -5.61
N LEU A 39 7.16 -13.98 -4.94
CA LEU A 39 8.11 -14.53 -3.98
C LEU A 39 7.40 -14.91 -2.67
N PRO A 40 7.95 -15.86 -1.89
CA PRO A 40 7.46 -16.14 -0.55
C PRO A 40 7.35 -14.86 0.27
N ARG A 41 6.27 -14.75 1.06
CA ARG A 41 6.06 -13.63 1.97
C ARG A 41 7.27 -13.48 2.89
N GLY A 42 7.85 -12.29 2.90
CA GLY A 42 9.00 -11.94 3.73
C GLY A 42 8.59 -11.18 4.97
N THR A 43 9.49 -11.09 5.93
CA THR A 43 9.33 -10.25 7.11
C THR A 43 10.61 -9.51 7.42
N LEU A 44 10.49 -8.25 7.79
CA LEU A 44 11.58 -7.38 8.20
C LEU A 44 11.34 -6.92 9.63
N ILE A 45 12.40 -6.91 10.43
CA ILE A 45 12.43 -6.17 11.70
C ILE A 45 13.00 -4.79 11.40
N THR A 46 12.21 -3.76 11.63
CA THR A 46 12.58 -2.35 11.40
C THR A 46 13.55 -1.89 12.50
N PRO A 47 14.24 -0.74 12.32
CA PRO A 47 15.25 -0.28 13.28
C PRO A 47 14.72 -0.08 14.72
N ASP A 48 13.43 0.20 14.87
CA ASP A 48 12.75 0.35 16.16
C ASP A 48 12.17 -0.98 16.70
N GLY A 49 12.51 -2.11 16.08
CA GLY A 49 12.13 -3.45 16.52
C GLY A 49 10.76 -3.92 16.00
N THR A 50 10.05 -3.12 15.20
CA THR A 50 8.74 -3.50 14.67
C THR A 50 8.86 -4.55 13.58
N ARG A 51 8.04 -5.59 13.65
CA ARG A 51 7.98 -6.62 12.59
C ARG A 51 6.96 -6.21 11.53
N ILE A 52 7.44 -5.92 10.32
CA ILE A 52 6.60 -5.71 9.14
C ILE A 52 6.67 -6.93 8.23
N ALA A 53 5.56 -7.23 7.56
CA ALA A 53 5.51 -8.27 6.53
C ALA A 53 5.46 -7.63 5.15
N TYR A 54 6.12 -8.22 4.17
CA TYR A 54 6.13 -7.72 2.80
C TYR A 54 5.95 -8.84 1.79
N ARG A 55 5.45 -8.46 0.61
CA ARG A 55 5.35 -9.32 -0.57
C ARG A 55 6.12 -8.67 -1.70
N THR A 56 6.76 -9.51 -2.50
CA THR A 56 7.46 -9.11 -3.71
C THR A 56 6.90 -9.89 -4.88
N ASP A 57 6.50 -9.18 -5.91
CA ASP A 57 5.99 -9.71 -7.16
C ASP A 57 6.92 -9.23 -8.30
N LEU A 58 7.19 -10.10 -9.28
CA LEU A 58 8.01 -9.78 -10.45
C LEU A 58 7.60 -10.67 -11.64
N SER A 59 7.98 -10.25 -12.85
CA SER A 59 7.86 -11.12 -14.03
C SER A 59 8.70 -12.39 -13.89
N PRO A 60 8.22 -13.54 -14.40
CA PRO A 60 9.02 -14.76 -14.57
C PRO A 60 10.30 -14.54 -15.37
N ARG A 61 10.33 -13.52 -16.25
CA ARG A 61 11.50 -13.16 -17.07
C ARG A 61 12.55 -12.35 -16.29
N GLY A 62 12.28 -12.03 -15.03
CA GLY A 62 13.12 -11.17 -14.20
C GLY A 62 12.83 -9.68 -14.41
N PRO A 63 13.36 -8.81 -13.52
CA PRO A 63 13.12 -7.38 -13.59
C PRO A 63 13.99 -6.70 -14.67
N ALA A 64 13.38 -5.81 -15.44
CA ALA A 64 14.03 -4.97 -16.47
C ALA A 64 13.86 -3.46 -16.21
N GLY A 65 12.87 -3.06 -15.42
CA GLY A 65 12.61 -1.67 -15.02
C GLY A 65 13.07 -1.34 -13.59
N PRO A 66 12.92 -0.07 -13.16
CA PRO A 66 13.13 0.31 -11.77
C PRO A 66 12.16 -0.42 -10.84
N PRO A 67 12.54 -0.68 -9.58
CA PRO A 67 11.62 -1.25 -8.60
C PRO A 67 10.51 -0.26 -8.25
N VAL A 68 9.34 -0.79 -7.90
CA VAL A 68 8.16 -0.03 -7.49
C VAL A 68 7.79 -0.44 -6.07
N LEU A 69 7.65 0.54 -5.19
CA LEU A 69 7.11 0.36 -3.84
C LEU A 69 5.68 0.93 -3.81
N LEU A 70 4.72 0.04 -3.55
CA LEU A 70 3.32 0.42 -3.34
C LEU A 70 3.10 0.74 -1.87
N LEU A 71 2.57 1.93 -1.59
CA LEU A 71 2.27 2.43 -0.26
C LEU A 71 0.76 2.63 -0.11
N ASP A 72 0.14 1.83 0.74
CA ASP A 72 -1.26 1.97 1.12
C ASP A 72 -1.42 2.77 2.41
N GLY A 73 -2.59 3.40 2.52
CA GLY A 73 -3.08 3.88 3.81
C GLY A 73 -3.47 2.72 4.75
N PRO A 74 -3.77 3.03 6.03
CA PRO A 74 -4.05 2.03 7.07
C PRO A 74 -5.26 1.12 6.78
N THR A 75 -6.10 1.46 5.80
CA THR A 75 -7.33 0.75 5.42
C THR A 75 -7.23 -0.01 4.09
N GLY A 76 -6.04 -0.10 3.47
CA GLY A 76 -5.88 -0.77 2.18
C GLY A 76 -6.25 -2.26 2.22
N HIS A 77 -7.01 -2.74 1.24
CA HIS A 77 -7.31 -4.17 1.11
C HIS A 77 -6.25 -4.86 0.25
N ALA A 78 -5.91 -6.10 0.62
CA ALA A 78 -4.81 -6.84 -0.01
C ALA A 78 -4.95 -7.07 -1.53
N GLY A 79 -6.14 -6.88 -2.09
CA GLY A 79 -6.45 -7.06 -3.52
C GLY A 79 -6.46 -5.78 -4.35
N ASP A 80 -6.44 -4.59 -3.74
CA ASP A 80 -6.64 -3.31 -4.45
C ASP A 80 -5.50 -2.95 -5.43
N TRP A 81 -4.41 -3.73 -5.39
CA TRP A 81 -3.24 -3.55 -6.23
C TRP A 81 -2.90 -4.76 -7.08
N ASP A 82 -3.60 -5.87 -6.97
CA ASP A 82 -3.15 -7.12 -7.62
C ASP A 82 -3.10 -6.97 -9.15
N ASP A 83 -4.11 -6.34 -9.76
CA ASP A 83 -4.13 -6.07 -11.20
C ASP A 83 -3.04 -5.07 -11.63
N LEU A 84 -2.85 -3.98 -10.88
CA LEU A 84 -1.77 -3.03 -11.18
C LEU A 84 -0.40 -3.70 -11.02
N THR A 85 -0.24 -4.55 -10.01
CA THR A 85 0.98 -5.31 -9.73
C THR A 85 1.29 -6.24 -10.90
N ALA A 86 0.29 -6.95 -11.43
CA ALA A 86 0.44 -7.80 -12.62
C ALA A 86 1.01 -7.01 -13.80
N ARG A 87 0.37 -5.89 -14.14
CA ARG A 87 0.75 -5.04 -15.28
C ARG A 87 2.14 -4.43 -15.12
N LEU A 88 2.46 -3.90 -13.93
CA LEU A 88 3.80 -3.37 -13.65
C LEU A 88 4.88 -4.46 -13.72
N CYS A 89 4.57 -5.67 -13.27
CA CYS A 89 5.48 -6.79 -13.42
C CYS A 89 5.68 -7.18 -14.88
N GLU A 90 4.64 -7.19 -15.71
CA GLU A 90 4.73 -7.43 -17.16
C GLU A 90 5.65 -6.43 -17.87
N ASP A 91 5.61 -5.16 -17.45
CA ASP A 91 6.54 -4.11 -17.89
C ASP A 91 7.97 -4.28 -17.36
N GLY A 92 8.20 -5.29 -16.53
CA GLY A 92 9.51 -5.65 -15.99
C GLY A 92 9.85 -4.95 -14.67
N HIS A 93 8.90 -4.33 -13.99
CA HIS A 93 9.14 -3.78 -12.66
C HIS A 93 9.16 -4.90 -11.60
N ARG A 94 10.01 -4.75 -10.59
CA ARG A 94 9.90 -5.51 -9.34
C ARG A 94 8.99 -4.73 -8.41
N VAL A 95 7.82 -5.28 -8.09
CA VAL A 95 6.82 -4.61 -7.27
C VAL A 95 6.91 -5.14 -5.83
N VAL A 96 6.99 -4.22 -4.88
CA VAL A 96 7.02 -4.52 -3.45
C VAL A 96 5.89 -3.81 -2.75
N ARG A 97 5.26 -4.51 -1.80
CA ARG A 97 4.24 -4.00 -0.90
C ARG A 97 4.53 -4.51 0.50
N TYR A 98 4.26 -3.70 1.51
CA TYR A 98 4.33 -4.13 2.91
C TYR A 98 3.03 -3.83 3.64
N GLU A 99 2.71 -4.69 4.59
CA GLU A 99 1.59 -4.49 5.47
C GLU A 99 1.96 -3.43 6.51
N ALA A 100 1.08 -2.45 6.69
CA ALA A 100 1.22 -1.44 7.73
C ALA A 100 1.37 -2.09 9.11
N ARG A 101 2.01 -1.37 10.03
CA ARG A 101 2.27 -1.83 11.40
C ARG A 101 0.98 -2.31 12.06
N ARG A 102 0.89 -3.62 12.30
CA ARG A 102 -0.19 -4.26 13.05
C ARG A 102 0.27 -4.49 14.47
N ASP A 103 0.41 -3.42 15.23
CA ASP A 103 0.57 -3.52 16.67
C ASP A 103 -0.64 -2.85 17.35
N GLU A 104 -1.45 -3.67 18.01
CA GLU A 104 -2.64 -3.26 18.76
C GLU A 104 -2.28 -2.36 19.95
N ARG A 105 -1.01 -2.33 20.36
CA ARG A 105 -0.48 -1.49 21.45
C ARG A 105 0.25 -0.25 20.96
N ALA A 106 0.45 -0.09 19.65
CA ALA A 106 1.12 1.08 19.11
C ALA A 106 0.28 2.35 19.33
N THR A 107 0.94 3.44 19.70
CA THR A 107 0.35 4.78 19.73
C THR A 107 0.20 5.34 18.30
N GLU A 108 -0.55 6.42 18.12
CA GLU A 108 -0.65 7.10 16.81
C GLU A 108 0.71 7.56 16.30
N GLU A 109 1.63 7.96 17.18
CA GLU A 109 3.01 8.31 16.81
C GLU A 109 3.79 7.12 16.25
N MET A 110 3.56 5.92 16.80
CA MET A 110 4.15 4.66 16.33
C MET A 110 3.53 4.14 15.03
N ARG A 111 2.41 4.72 14.58
CA ARG A 111 1.73 4.43 13.31
C ARG A 111 1.74 5.59 12.31
N GLY A 112 2.27 6.75 12.71
CA GLY A 112 2.25 7.97 11.91
C GLY A 112 3.17 7.91 10.68
N ALA A 113 3.09 8.96 9.86
CA ALA A 113 3.86 9.08 8.62
C ALA A 113 5.38 8.92 8.82
N ALA A 114 5.92 9.38 9.96
CA ALA A 114 7.33 9.21 10.29
C ALA A 114 7.74 7.73 10.48
N ALA A 115 6.93 6.96 11.21
CA ALA A 115 7.15 5.53 11.40
C ALA A 115 7.01 4.77 10.07
N ALA A 116 5.97 5.09 9.29
CA ALA A 116 5.79 4.52 7.96
C ALA A 116 6.96 4.88 7.00
N THR A 117 7.52 6.09 7.13
CA THR A 117 8.68 6.53 6.33
C THR A 117 9.92 5.71 6.68
N ALA A 118 10.16 5.49 7.98
CA ALA A 118 11.26 4.66 8.45
C ALA A 118 11.14 3.20 7.96
N ASP A 119 9.92 2.66 7.95
CA ASP A 119 9.64 1.31 7.46
C ASP A 119 9.92 1.19 5.96
N ALA A 120 9.40 2.12 5.16
CA ALA A 120 9.64 2.16 3.72
C ALA A 120 11.14 2.28 3.40
N ALA A 121 11.85 3.15 4.11
CA ALA A 121 13.30 3.31 3.96
C ALA A 121 14.06 2.02 4.33
N ALA A 122 13.71 1.40 5.46
CA ALA A 122 14.33 0.16 5.92
C ALA A 122 14.07 -0.99 4.94
N LEU A 123 12.87 -1.08 4.38
CA LEU A 123 12.50 -2.09 3.41
C LEU A 123 13.25 -1.95 2.09
N LEU A 124 13.34 -0.73 1.55
CA LEU A 124 14.09 -0.47 0.32
C LEU A 124 15.58 -0.82 0.48
N ARG A 125 16.17 -0.48 1.62
CA ARG A 125 17.57 -0.83 1.95
C ARG A 125 17.75 -2.33 2.11
N HIS A 126 16.87 -2.99 2.87
CA HIS A 126 16.91 -4.43 3.12
C HIS A 126 16.85 -5.24 1.83
N LEU A 127 16.05 -4.80 0.85
CA LEU A 127 15.86 -5.49 -0.42
C LEU A 127 16.84 -5.05 -1.52
N GLY A 128 17.68 -4.04 -1.27
CA GLY A 128 18.61 -3.47 -2.25
C GLY A 128 17.89 -2.85 -3.45
N LEU A 129 16.80 -2.11 -3.21
CA LEU A 129 15.91 -1.57 -4.24
C LEU A 129 16.03 -0.07 -4.47
N ALA A 130 17.03 0.58 -3.90
CA ALA A 130 17.25 2.01 -4.13
C ALA A 130 17.92 2.26 -5.50
N PRO A 131 17.53 3.33 -6.24
CA PRO A 131 16.33 4.14 -6.03
C PRO A 131 15.05 3.45 -6.57
N ALA A 132 13.89 3.72 -5.96
CA ALA A 132 12.61 3.12 -6.32
C ALA A 132 11.54 4.16 -6.69
N VAL A 133 10.61 3.77 -7.55
CA VAL A 133 9.38 4.52 -7.81
C VAL A 133 8.41 4.27 -6.65
N LEU A 134 7.89 5.33 -6.04
CA LEU A 134 6.89 5.22 -4.98
C LEU A 134 5.50 5.50 -5.56
N VAL A 135 4.59 4.53 -5.44
CA VAL A 135 3.17 4.73 -5.76
C VAL A 135 2.41 4.74 -4.44
N ALA A 136 1.84 5.90 -4.09
CA ALA A 136 1.25 6.12 -2.78
C ALA A 136 -0.20 6.58 -2.90
N ARG A 137 -1.10 5.92 -2.17
CA ARG A 137 -2.53 6.27 -2.16
C ARG A 137 -2.90 7.05 -0.90
N SER A 138 -3.61 8.16 -1.09
CA SER A 138 -4.23 8.98 -0.05
C SER A 138 -3.25 9.35 1.08
N GLU A 139 -3.47 8.86 2.30
CA GLU A 139 -2.64 9.15 3.47
C GLU A 139 -1.18 8.73 3.31
N ALA A 140 -0.90 7.73 2.48
CA ALA A 140 0.46 7.27 2.20
C ALA A 140 1.29 8.30 1.40
N GLY A 141 0.64 9.29 0.78
CA GLY A 141 1.34 10.38 0.11
C GLY A 141 2.25 11.18 1.05
N ARG A 142 1.88 11.32 2.33
CA ARG A 142 2.75 11.95 3.36
C ARG A 142 4.03 11.15 3.57
N THR A 143 3.91 9.83 3.67
CA THR A 143 5.06 8.91 3.79
C THR A 143 5.98 9.01 2.57
N ALA A 144 5.42 8.99 1.36
CA ALA A 144 6.20 9.04 0.13
C ALA A 144 7.00 10.35 0.00
N ARG A 145 6.36 11.49 0.29
CA ARG A 145 7.03 12.79 0.28
C ARG A 145 8.10 12.91 1.36
N GLN A 146 7.77 12.51 2.58
CA GLN A 146 8.74 12.55 3.69
C GLN A 146 9.95 11.67 3.38
N LEU A 147 9.75 10.51 2.73
CA LEU A 147 10.86 9.67 2.28
C LEU A 147 11.71 10.35 1.22
N ALA A 148 11.09 10.99 0.22
CA ALA A 148 11.80 11.76 -0.80
C ALA A 148 12.62 12.92 -0.22
N GLN A 149 12.11 13.58 0.82
CA GLN A 149 12.81 14.67 1.52
C GLN A 149 13.97 14.16 2.39
N THR A 150 13.73 13.10 3.19
CA THR A 150 14.67 12.64 4.22
C THR A 150 15.69 11.64 3.71
N ALA A 151 15.41 10.94 2.61
CA ALA A 151 16.30 9.99 1.97
C ALA A 151 16.12 9.99 0.44
N PRO A 152 16.45 11.12 -0.24
CA PRO A 152 16.23 11.28 -1.68
C PRO A 152 16.90 10.21 -2.55
N HIS A 153 18.06 9.69 -2.12
CA HIS A 153 18.77 8.59 -2.80
C HIS A 153 17.97 7.27 -2.87
N LEU A 154 16.92 7.12 -2.07
CA LEU A 154 16.04 5.94 -2.10
C LEU A 154 14.88 6.10 -3.10
N VAL A 155 14.64 7.31 -3.60
CA VAL A 155 13.45 7.65 -4.38
C VAL A 155 13.85 8.04 -5.80
N LEU A 156 13.25 7.37 -6.78
CA LEU A 156 13.41 7.71 -8.19
C LEU A 156 12.35 8.71 -8.62
N SER A 157 11.09 8.45 -8.28
CA SER A 157 9.94 9.29 -8.63
C SER A 157 8.76 9.02 -7.71
N LEU A 158 7.83 9.97 -7.65
CA LEU A 158 6.61 9.88 -6.84
C LEU A 158 5.37 9.81 -7.74
N ILE A 159 4.46 8.89 -7.43
CA ILE A 159 3.12 8.80 -8.02
C ILE A 159 2.12 8.85 -6.86
N LEU A 160 1.36 9.92 -6.77
CA LEU A 160 0.45 10.21 -5.66
C LEU A 160 -1.00 10.06 -6.16
N LEU A 161 -1.75 9.14 -5.57
CA LEU A 161 -3.13 8.81 -5.94
C LEU A 161 -4.09 9.30 -4.86
N ASP A 162 -5.25 9.82 -5.26
CA ASP A 162 -6.37 10.15 -4.37
C ASP A 162 -6.01 11.14 -3.25
N GLU A 163 -5.16 12.11 -3.55
CA GLU A 163 -4.79 13.15 -2.58
C GLU A 163 -5.90 14.18 -2.38
N PRO A 164 -6.24 14.51 -1.12
CA PRO A 164 -7.23 15.54 -0.87
C PRO A 164 -6.72 16.92 -1.31
N PRO A 165 -7.59 17.78 -1.85
CA PRO A 165 -7.22 19.14 -2.22
C PRO A 165 -6.67 19.90 -1.00
N GLY A 166 -5.53 20.56 -1.16
CA GLY A 166 -4.85 21.28 -0.08
C GLY A 166 -3.91 20.44 0.79
N ALA A 167 -3.77 19.12 0.53
CA ALA A 167 -2.64 18.34 1.05
C ALA A 167 -1.29 18.90 0.55
N CYS A 168 -1.32 19.51 -0.63
CA CYS A 168 -0.26 20.38 -1.14
C CYS A 168 -0.38 21.76 -0.47
N ARG A 169 0.32 21.97 0.65
CA ARG A 169 0.72 23.33 1.02
C ARG A 169 2.05 23.61 0.30
N ASN A 170 2.02 24.63 -0.54
CA ASN A 170 2.85 24.84 -1.73
C ASN A 170 4.38 24.97 -1.61
N ASP A 171 5.09 24.61 -0.53
CA ASP A 171 6.52 25.02 -0.42
C ASP A 171 7.60 23.98 -0.07
N ASP A 172 7.32 22.73 0.33
CA ASP A 172 8.42 21.92 0.93
C ASP A 172 8.85 20.63 0.19
N ALA A 173 8.28 20.25 -0.96
CA ALA A 173 8.61 18.96 -1.60
C ALA A 173 8.61 18.90 -3.14
N HIS A 174 8.44 20.02 -3.86
CA HIS A 174 8.15 19.92 -5.29
C HIS A 174 9.37 19.72 -6.21
N ASP A 175 10.60 20.01 -5.76
CA ASP A 175 11.71 20.22 -6.73
C ASP A 175 12.79 19.14 -6.82
N THR A 176 12.80 18.10 -5.98
CA THR A 176 13.93 17.13 -6.01
C THR A 176 13.65 15.88 -6.84
N HIS A 177 12.39 15.48 -7.02
CA HIS A 177 12.02 14.27 -7.75
C HIS A 177 10.84 14.49 -8.70
N PRO A 178 10.86 13.87 -9.90
CA PRO A 178 9.70 13.85 -10.77
C PRO A 178 8.47 13.31 -10.04
N THR A 179 7.35 14.04 -10.12
CA THR A 179 6.10 13.70 -9.42
C THR A 179 4.92 13.67 -10.40
N LEU A 180 4.11 12.61 -10.32
CA LEU A 180 2.80 12.48 -10.95
C LEU A 180 1.72 12.50 -9.85
N ALA A 181 0.79 13.44 -9.90
CA ALA A 181 -0.36 13.48 -8.99
C ALA A 181 -1.64 13.15 -9.78
N LEU A 182 -2.31 12.07 -9.41
CA LEU A 182 -3.58 11.63 -9.99
C LEU A 182 -4.68 11.75 -8.94
N ARG A 183 -5.73 12.51 -9.27
CA ARG A 183 -6.89 12.64 -8.40
C ARG A 183 -7.95 11.61 -8.73
N ALA A 184 -8.76 11.27 -7.73
CA ALA A 184 -9.91 10.36 -7.84
C ALA A 184 -10.96 10.80 -8.89
N ASP A 185 -11.02 12.10 -9.24
CA ASP A 185 -11.92 12.67 -10.25
C ASP A 185 -11.28 12.81 -11.64
N GLN A 186 -9.94 12.74 -11.72
CA GLN A 186 -9.15 12.85 -12.95
C GLN A 186 -8.81 11.48 -13.57
N ALA A 187 -8.96 10.40 -12.79
CA ALA A 187 -9.00 9.03 -13.25
C ALA A 187 -10.38 8.48 -12.91
N THR A 188 -11.13 7.94 -13.88
CA THR A 188 -12.31 7.14 -13.57
C THR A 188 -11.93 6.13 -12.48
N PRO A 189 -12.64 6.13 -11.33
CA PRO A 189 -12.10 5.62 -10.09
C PRO A 189 -11.72 4.15 -10.25
N HIS A 190 -10.50 3.81 -9.83
CA HIS A 190 -10.02 2.43 -9.67
C HIS A 190 -9.82 1.57 -10.93
N ASP A 191 -9.79 2.11 -12.16
CA ASP A 191 -9.40 1.29 -13.30
C ASP A 191 -7.87 1.02 -13.31
N PRO A 192 -7.41 -0.22 -13.09
CA PRO A 192 -5.98 -0.53 -13.03
C PRO A 192 -5.28 -0.32 -14.37
N HIS A 193 -6.01 -0.39 -15.50
CA HIS A 193 -5.45 -0.17 -16.83
C HIS A 193 -5.08 1.30 -17.04
N THR A 194 -6.00 2.22 -16.78
CA THR A 194 -5.75 3.67 -16.92
C THR A 194 -4.63 4.12 -15.99
N LEU A 195 -4.61 3.60 -14.75
CA LEU A 195 -3.52 3.89 -13.82
C LEU A 195 -2.17 3.36 -14.33
N HIS A 196 -2.13 2.13 -14.83
CA HIS A 196 -0.94 1.54 -15.42
C HIS A 196 -0.42 2.34 -16.61
N GLU A 197 -1.31 2.76 -17.52
CA GLU A 197 -0.96 3.55 -18.69
C GLU A 197 -0.35 4.91 -18.32
N ALA A 198 -0.98 5.63 -17.38
CA ALA A 198 -0.51 6.91 -16.89
C ALA A 198 0.87 6.79 -16.20
N ILE A 199 1.07 5.74 -15.40
CA ILE A 199 2.36 5.44 -14.77
C ILE A 199 3.41 5.16 -15.85
N GLY A 200 3.10 4.30 -16.82
CA GLY A 200 4.01 3.96 -17.90
C GLY A 200 4.41 5.17 -18.74
N GLU A 201 3.47 6.05 -19.08
CA GLU A 201 3.75 7.29 -19.80
C GLU A 201 4.66 8.21 -19.00
N PHE A 202 4.36 8.40 -17.71
CA PHE A 202 5.15 9.23 -16.82
C PHE A 202 6.59 8.71 -16.67
N LEU A 203 6.78 7.41 -16.47
CA LEU A 203 8.12 6.81 -16.35
C LEU A 203 8.92 6.92 -17.66
N ARG A 204 8.27 6.79 -18.82
CA ARG A 204 8.91 7.04 -20.12
C ARG A 204 9.32 8.50 -20.28
N ARG A 205 8.45 9.45 -19.92
CA ARG A 205 8.69 10.89 -20.06
C ARG A 205 9.83 11.39 -19.16
N THR A 206 9.94 10.85 -17.96
CA THR A 206 10.92 11.26 -16.95
C THR A 206 12.29 10.60 -17.13
N GLY A 207 12.45 9.70 -18.11
CA GLY A 207 13.68 8.96 -18.32
C GLY A 207 13.99 7.95 -17.21
N ALA A 208 13.06 7.73 -16.27
CA ALA A 208 13.17 6.79 -15.16
C ALA A 208 13.16 5.33 -15.65
N THR A 209 14.20 4.94 -16.39
CA THR A 209 14.46 3.60 -16.89
C THR A 209 15.75 3.09 -16.25
N ARG A 210 15.86 1.77 -16.09
CA ARG A 210 16.95 1.13 -15.32
C ARG A 210 18.37 1.54 -15.77
N LYS A 211 18.53 2.06 -16.99
CA LYS A 211 19.84 2.45 -17.54
C LYS A 211 20.52 3.57 -16.72
N ASP A 212 19.75 4.43 -16.05
CA ASP A 212 20.30 5.57 -15.31
C ASP A 212 20.57 5.25 -13.82
N ALA A 213 20.04 4.14 -13.30
CA ALA A 213 20.23 3.72 -11.90
C ALA A 213 21.55 2.95 -11.67
N ALA A 214 22.31 2.64 -12.73
CA ALA A 214 23.51 1.80 -12.65
C ALA A 214 24.84 2.59 -12.59
N HIS A 215 24.81 3.92 -12.48
CA HIS A 215 26.00 4.78 -12.55
C HIS A 215 26.11 5.83 -11.42
N ALA A 216 25.43 5.63 -10.28
CA ALA A 216 25.57 6.48 -9.10
C ALA A 216 26.18 5.72 -7.93
#